data_AF-A0A3S1CDK4-F1
#
_entry.id   AF-A0A3S1CDK4-F1
#
_cell.length_a   1.000
_cell.length_b   1.000
_cell.length_c   1.000
_cell.angle_alpha   90.00
_cell.angle_beta   90.00
_cell.angle_gamma   90.00
#
_symmetry.space_group_name_H-M   'P 1'
#
loop_
_entity.id
_entity.type
_entity.pdbx_description
1 polymer ?
#
loop_
_entity_poly.entity_id
_entity_poly.type
_entity_poly.pdbx_seq_one_letter_code
_entity_poly.pdbx_strand_id
1 'polypeptide(L)'
;MKFTSILFGLALLLSNVHVTKLYAAEVSDKADGGSLKINPNYHSVTTQREVPSFFQAIGTSLFDNNQPIYLDKRSVKRVSNNSYVYTTVIGIDKRKSETDYIVHCDDISNVRLLRSRSYNANEKVSNIELVDKLVSADFQGVGDSDRYHANQIICSQQEIAYPPR
;
A
#
# COMPACT_ATOMS: atom_id res chain seq x y z
N MET A 1 61.46 13.62 -0.68
CA MET A 1 60.78 14.76 -1.35
C MET A 1 59.34 14.36 -1.67
N LYS A 2 58.39 15.14 -1.14
CA LYS A 2 56.95 15.35 -1.46
C LYS A 2 56.03 14.13 -1.67
N PHE A 3 55.26 13.82 -0.62
CA PHE A 3 53.94 13.22 -0.68
C PHE A 3 52.92 14.29 -1.10
N THR A 4 52.08 14.01 -2.10
CA THR A 4 50.90 14.83 -2.41
C THR A 4 49.65 14.05 -2.08
N SER A 5 49.05 14.39 -0.94
CA SER A 5 47.72 13.99 -0.50
C SER A 5 46.65 14.65 -1.38
N ILE A 6 45.68 13.87 -1.85
CA ILE A 6 44.44 14.41 -2.46
C ILE A 6 43.38 14.44 -1.36
N LEU A 7 42.95 15.65 -1.01
CA LEU A 7 41.91 15.94 -0.03
C LEU A 7 40.54 15.50 -0.58
N PHE A 8 39.84 14.66 0.17
CA PHE A 8 38.39 14.45 0.06
C PHE A 8 37.67 15.70 0.56
N GLY A 9 37.02 16.44 -0.33
CA GLY A 9 36.11 17.54 0.02
C GLY A 9 34.67 17.10 -0.18
N LEU A 10 34.04 16.54 0.85
CA LEU A 10 32.60 16.26 0.86
C LEU A 10 31.89 17.48 1.47
N ALA A 11 31.41 18.39 0.62
CA ALA A 11 30.56 19.50 1.06
C ALA A 11 29.09 19.03 1.11
N LEU A 12 28.61 18.69 2.31
CA LEU A 12 27.18 18.50 2.58
C LEU A 12 26.49 19.88 2.64
N LEU A 13 25.84 20.27 1.54
CA LEU A 13 24.88 21.36 1.51
C LEU A 13 23.56 20.86 2.13
N LEU A 14 23.37 21.16 3.42
CA LEU A 14 22.08 21.04 4.09
C LEU A 14 21.17 22.18 3.62
N SER A 15 20.33 21.91 2.63
CA SER A 15 19.26 22.84 2.25
C SER A 15 18.15 22.80 3.31
N ASN A 16 18.01 23.90 4.04
CA ASN A 16 16.91 24.18 4.96
C ASN A 16 15.57 24.15 4.20
N VAL A 17 14.77 23.10 4.39
CA VAL A 17 13.38 23.10 3.95
C VAL A 17 12.57 23.96 4.92
N HIS A 18 12.27 25.19 4.49
CA HIS A 18 11.24 26.02 5.10
C HIS A 18 9.88 25.37 4.85
N VAL A 19 9.31 24.73 5.87
CA VAL A 19 7.91 24.30 5.83
C VAL A 19 7.05 25.52 6.17
N THR A 20 6.56 26.21 5.14
CA THR A 20 5.54 27.23 5.27
C THR A 20 4.23 26.55 5.67
N LYS A 21 3.71 26.86 6.86
CA LYS A 21 2.35 26.49 7.31
C LYS A 21 1.34 26.90 6.23
N LEU A 22 0.69 25.92 5.61
CA LEU A 22 -0.51 26.17 4.83
C LEU A 22 -1.70 26.28 5.81
N TYR A 23 -2.14 27.50 6.03
CA TYR A 23 -3.50 27.76 6.51
C TYR A 23 -4.46 27.51 5.36
N ALA A 24 -5.35 26.53 5.51
CA ALA A 24 -6.53 26.42 4.69
C ALA A 24 -7.73 26.47 5.64
N ALA A 25 -8.21 27.69 5.86
CA ALA A 25 -9.53 27.93 6.43
C ALA A 25 -10.18 29.00 5.58
N GLU A 26 -11.02 28.61 4.63
CA GLU A 26 -12.18 29.40 4.22
C GLU A 26 -13.32 28.41 3.93
N VAL A 27 -14.12 28.17 4.97
CA VAL A 27 -15.49 27.69 4.87
C VAL A 27 -16.30 28.90 4.41
N SER A 28 -16.79 28.84 3.18
CA SER A 28 -17.85 29.75 2.72
C SER A 28 -19.17 29.03 2.89
N ASP A 29 -19.94 29.40 3.91
CA ASP A 29 -21.39 29.46 3.81
C ASP A 29 -21.91 30.57 4.72
N LYS A 30 -22.60 31.53 4.10
CA LYS A 30 -23.33 32.61 4.76
C LYS A 30 -24.48 32.01 5.57
N ALA A 31 -24.52 32.26 6.88
CA ALA A 31 -25.73 32.66 7.61
C ALA A 31 -25.41 33.03 9.07
N ASP A 32 -25.77 34.27 9.41
CA ASP A 32 -26.17 34.80 10.71
C ASP A 32 -25.16 34.90 11.87
N GLY A 33 -24.96 36.15 12.29
CA GLY A 33 -24.06 36.60 13.35
C GLY A 33 -24.46 36.15 14.76
N GLY A 34 -24.22 34.88 15.06
CA GLY A 34 -24.12 34.36 16.43
C GLY A 34 -22.65 34.21 16.82
N SER A 35 -22.20 34.89 17.88
CA SER A 35 -20.88 34.64 18.49
C SER A 35 -20.77 33.17 18.93
N LEU A 36 -20.06 32.36 18.14
CA LEU A 36 -19.70 31.00 18.50
C LEU A 36 -18.69 31.03 19.66
N LYS A 37 -19.15 30.66 20.86
CA LYS A 37 -18.26 30.30 21.97
C LYS A 37 -17.57 28.99 21.62
N ILE A 38 -16.30 29.07 21.25
CA ILE A 38 -15.46 27.91 20.93
C ILE A 38 -15.14 27.20 22.26
N ASN A 39 -15.61 25.97 22.44
CA ASN A 39 -15.27 25.14 23.58
C ASN A 39 -13.83 24.61 23.40
N PRO A 40 -12.87 24.94 24.29
CA PRO A 40 -11.47 24.51 24.14
C PRO A 40 -11.25 23.01 24.38
N ASN A 41 -12.27 22.26 24.78
CA ASN A 41 -12.20 20.81 24.99
C ASN A 41 -12.65 20.00 23.76
N TYR A 42 -12.36 20.47 22.54
CA TYR A 42 -12.53 19.63 21.36
C TYR A 42 -11.32 18.69 21.23
N HIS A 43 -11.36 17.58 21.95
CA HIS A 43 -10.51 16.44 21.65
C HIS A 43 -10.90 15.93 20.26
N SER A 44 -9.97 16.02 19.31
CA SER A 44 -10.09 15.39 18.00
C SER A 44 -10.26 13.90 18.23
N VAL A 45 -11.49 13.40 18.19
CA VAL A 45 -11.77 11.97 18.13
C VAL A 45 -11.34 11.53 16.73
N THR A 46 -10.05 11.21 16.59
CA THR A 46 -9.56 10.52 15.40
C THR A 46 -10.11 9.11 15.50
N THR A 47 -11.31 8.87 14.97
CA THR A 47 -11.87 7.52 14.86
C THR A 47 -10.98 6.77 13.88
N GLN A 48 -9.93 6.12 14.39
CA GLN A 48 -9.10 5.23 13.62
C GLN A 48 -10.01 4.08 13.20
N ARG A 49 -10.42 4.08 11.93
CA ARG A 49 -11.28 3.04 11.38
C ARG A 49 -10.52 1.72 11.53
N GLU A 50 -11.12 0.78 12.24
CA GLU A 50 -10.50 -0.51 12.46
C GLU A 50 -10.32 -1.22 11.11
N VAL A 51 -9.11 -1.73 10.86
CA VAL A 51 -8.83 -2.52 9.66
C VAL A 51 -9.66 -3.80 9.72
N PRO A 52 -10.55 -4.06 8.74
CA PRO A 52 -11.36 -5.26 8.77
C PRO A 52 -10.50 -6.54 8.80
N SER A 53 -10.92 -7.54 9.57
CA SER A 53 -10.16 -8.78 9.82
C SER A 53 -9.84 -9.63 8.58
N PHE A 54 -10.56 -9.40 7.48
CA PHE A 54 -10.28 -10.04 6.20
C PHE A 54 -9.12 -9.40 5.43
N PHE A 55 -8.57 -8.29 5.91
CA PHE A 55 -7.29 -7.76 5.44
C PHE A 55 -6.16 -8.28 6.31
N GLN A 56 -5.09 -8.75 5.68
CA GLN A 56 -3.85 -9.13 6.37
C GLN A 56 -2.70 -8.30 5.83
N ALA A 57 -1.98 -7.63 6.72
CA ALA A 57 -0.78 -6.90 6.35
C ALA A 57 0.28 -7.88 5.83
N ILE A 58 0.88 -7.54 4.69
CA ILE A 58 1.88 -8.37 3.99
C ILE A 58 3.18 -7.61 3.69
N GLY A 59 3.17 -6.29 3.84
CA GLY A 59 4.36 -5.47 3.63
C GLY A 59 4.05 -3.98 3.69
N THR A 60 4.98 -3.18 3.18
CA THR A 60 4.86 -1.72 3.06
C THR A 60 5.20 -1.28 1.65
N SER A 61 4.46 -0.31 1.13
CA SER A 61 4.68 0.24 -0.21
C SER A 61 5.83 1.25 -0.19
N LEU A 62 6.86 0.96 -0.97
CA LEU A 62 7.98 1.89 -1.20
C LEU A 62 7.57 3.13 -1.99
N PHE A 63 6.45 3.05 -2.72
CA PHE A 63 6.00 4.10 -3.64
C PHE A 63 4.89 4.99 -3.05
N ASP A 64 4.23 4.52 -1.98
CA ASP A 64 3.10 5.22 -1.34
C ASP A 64 3.44 5.69 0.07
N ASN A 65 4.61 6.30 0.27
CA ASN A 65 5.07 6.82 1.56
C ASN A 65 5.05 5.76 2.69
N ASN A 66 5.57 4.56 2.42
CA ASN A 66 5.62 3.44 3.37
C ASN A 66 4.25 3.00 3.90
N GLN A 67 3.17 3.22 3.13
CA GLN A 67 1.87 2.75 3.54
C GLN A 67 1.80 1.22 3.58
N PRO A 68 1.09 0.64 4.56
CA PRO A 68 0.93 -0.80 4.63
C PRO A 68 0.18 -1.33 3.41
N ILE A 69 0.68 -2.45 2.90
CA ILE A 69 0.06 -3.26 1.84
C ILE A 69 -0.66 -4.41 2.52
N TYR A 70 -1.91 -4.62 2.13
CA TYR A 70 -2.74 -5.69 2.67
C TYR A 70 -3.15 -6.68 1.59
N LEU A 71 -3.18 -7.96 1.93
CA LEU A 71 -3.90 -9.00 1.19
C LEU A 71 -5.39 -8.95 1.56
N ASP A 72 -6.30 -8.80 0.58
CA ASP A 72 -7.74 -9.03 0.81
C ASP A 72 -8.03 -10.54 0.74
N LYS A 73 -8.20 -11.21 1.88
CA LYS A 73 -8.44 -12.66 1.94
C LYS A 73 -9.69 -13.10 1.19
N ARG A 74 -10.68 -12.22 1.02
CA ARG A 74 -11.93 -12.55 0.29
C ARG A 74 -11.74 -12.57 -1.22
N SER A 75 -10.67 -11.92 -1.71
CA SER A 75 -10.32 -11.91 -3.13
C SER A 75 -9.67 -13.22 -3.58
N VAL A 76 -9.13 -14.00 -2.65
CA VAL A 76 -8.39 -15.23 -2.95
C VAL A 76 -9.34 -16.27 -3.54
N LYS A 77 -9.10 -16.65 -4.80
CA LYS A 77 -9.89 -17.67 -5.51
C LYS A 77 -8.96 -18.59 -6.27
N ARG A 78 -9.22 -19.89 -6.17
CA ARG A 78 -8.52 -20.90 -6.98
C ARG A 78 -8.95 -20.77 -8.44
N VAL A 79 -7.99 -20.74 -9.35
CA VAL A 79 -8.22 -20.66 -10.81
C VAL A 79 -7.70 -21.89 -11.56
N SER A 80 -6.84 -22.69 -10.94
CA SER A 80 -6.34 -23.97 -11.49
C SER A 80 -5.98 -24.94 -10.35
N ASN A 81 -5.47 -26.13 -10.69
CA ASN A 81 -5.05 -27.11 -9.69
C ASN A 81 -4.04 -26.56 -8.67
N ASN A 82 -3.18 -25.63 -9.06
CA ASN A 82 -2.14 -25.09 -8.19
C ASN A 82 -1.95 -23.58 -8.36
N SER A 83 -3.01 -22.87 -8.78
CA SER A 83 -2.95 -21.42 -8.99
C SER A 83 -4.14 -20.69 -8.39
N TYR A 84 -3.87 -19.49 -7.90
CA TYR A 84 -4.83 -18.64 -7.19
C TYR A 84 -4.74 -17.22 -7.71
N VAL A 85 -5.90 -16.60 -7.92
CA VAL A 85 -6.01 -15.15 -8.09
C VAL A 85 -6.19 -14.51 -6.71
N TYR A 86 -5.57 -13.35 -6.49
CA TYR A 86 -5.72 -12.57 -5.26
C TYR A 86 -5.50 -11.07 -5.53
N THR A 87 -5.95 -10.24 -4.60
CA THR A 87 -5.84 -8.79 -4.65
C THR A 87 -5.05 -8.27 -3.44
N THR A 88 -4.09 -7.39 -3.68
CA THR A 88 -3.49 -6.55 -2.65
C THR A 88 -4.08 -5.14 -2.68
N VAL A 89 -4.09 -4.47 -1.52
CA VAL A 89 -4.70 -3.15 -1.33
C VAL A 89 -3.77 -2.24 -0.55
N ILE A 90 -3.65 -0.99 -0.98
CA ILE A 90 -2.95 0.08 -0.26
C ILE A 90 -3.97 1.11 0.23
N GLY A 91 -3.85 1.47 1.51
CA GLY A 91 -4.65 2.54 2.14
C GLY A 91 -6.12 2.17 2.34
N ILE A 92 -6.44 1.24 3.26
CA ILE A 92 -7.79 0.70 3.50
C ILE A 92 -8.87 1.77 3.73
N ASP A 93 -8.53 2.87 4.42
CA ASP A 93 -9.52 3.89 4.83
C ASP A 93 -10.00 4.80 3.71
N LYS A 94 -9.15 5.00 2.68
CA LYS A 94 -9.42 5.85 1.51
C LYS A 94 -9.07 5.13 0.21
N ARG A 95 -9.14 3.79 0.25
CA ARG A 95 -8.67 2.80 -0.73
C ARG A 95 -7.85 3.42 -1.86
N LYS A 96 -6.54 3.53 -1.73
CA LYS A 96 -5.71 4.24 -2.71
C LYS A 96 -5.50 3.45 -3.99
N SER A 97 -5.15 2.17 -3.84
CA SER A 97 -4.90 1.30 -4.97
C SER A 97 -5.22 -0.16 -4.65
N GLU A 98 -5.55 -0.90 -5.70
CA GLU A 98 -5.71 -2.35 -5.68
C GLU A 98 -4.91 -2.96 -6.82
N THR A 99 -4.26 -4.10 -6.60
CA THR A 99 -3.59 -4.84 -7.68
C THR A 99 -3.96 -6.31 -7.62
N ASP A 100 -4.34 -6.86 -8.76
CA ASP A 100 -4.75 -8.25 -8.89
C ASP A 100 -3.62 -9.09 -9.51
N TYR A 101 -3.39 -10.25 -8.91
CA TYR A 101 -2.30 -11.16 -9.26
C TYR A 101 -2.82 -12.58 -9.44
N ILE A 102 -2.08 -13.40 -10.21
CA ILE A 102 -2.16 -14.86 -10.16
C ILE A 102 -0.81 -15.39 -9.67
N VAL A 103 -0.85 -16.26 -8.66
CA VAL A 103 0.31 -17.05 -8.21
C VAL A 103 0.13 -18.51 -8.63
N HIS A 104 1.23 -19.16 -9.03
CA HIS A 104 1.32 -20.60 -9.17
C HIS A 104 2.15 -21.14 -8.00
N CYS A 105 1.61 -22.02 -7.17
CA CYS A 105 2.27 -22.37 -5.91
C CYS A 105 3.51 -23.28 -6.07
N ASP A 106 3.73 -23.86 -7.27
CA ASP A 106 5.03 -24.47 -7.62
C ASP A 106 6.15 -23.45 -7.84
N ASP A 107 5.82 -22.17 -8.08
CA ASP A 107 6.78 -21.09 -8.20
C ASP A 107 6.23 -19.81 -7.55
N ILE A 108 6.41 -19.71 -6.23
CA ILE A 108 6.01 -18.54 -5.44
C ILE A 108 6.91 -17.32 -5.67
N SER A 109 8.02 -17.47 -6.40
CA SER A 109 8.96 -16.37 -6.67
C SER A 109 8.48 -15.47 -7.80
N ASN A 110 7.47 -15.90 -8.57
CA ASN A 110 6.90 -15.14 -9.67
C ASN A 110 5.38 -15.06 -9.55
N VAL A 111 4.81 -13.95 -10.05
CA VAL A 111 3.37 -13.75 -10.13
C VAL A 111 3.00 -13.15 -11.48
N ARG A 112 1.81 -13.47 -11.98
CA ARG A 112 1.23 -12.79 -13.13
C ARG A 112 0.40 -11.61 -12.64
N LEU A 113 0.86 -10.38 -12.86
CA LEU A 113 0.14 -9.16 -12.57
C LEU A 113 -0.92 -8.95 -13.65
N LEU A 114 -2.20 -8.97 -13.26
CA LEU A 114 -3.31 -8.86 -14.20
C LEU A 114 -3.68 -7.40 -14.47
N ARG A 115 -3.94 -6.66 -13.39
CA ARG A 115 -4.37 -5.27 -13.44
C ARG A 115 -4.03 -4.51 -12.17
N SER A 116 -3.85 -3.20 -12.30
CA SER A 116 -3.75 -2.25 -11.20
C SER A 116 -4.87 -1.22 -11.31
N ARG A 117 -5.44 -0.83 -10.17
CA ARG A 117 -6.51 0.17 -10.06
C ARG A 117 -6.08 1.23 -9.07
N SER A 118 -6.22 2.49 -9.44
CA SER A 118 -6.02 3.63 -8.55
C SER A 118 -7.34 4.34 -8.31
N TYR A 119 -7.53 4.90 -7.12
CA TYR A 119 -8.74 5.59 -6.74
C TYR A 119 -8.45 7.05 -6.37
N ASN A 120 -9.42 7.91 -6.62
CA ASN A 120 -9.37 9.31 -6.18
C ASN A 120 -9.86 9.48 -4.72
N ALA A 121 -9.83 10.71 -4.24
CA ALA A 121 -10.25 11.05 -2.86
C ALA A 121 -11.72 10.70 -2.54
N ASN A 122 -12.56 10.49 -3.55
CA ASN A 122 -13.96 10.09 -3.40
C ASN A 122 -14.14 8.57 -3.54
N GLU A 123 -13.06 7.79 -3.45
CA GLU A 123 -13.03 6.33 -3.60
C GLU A 123 -13.59 5.83 -4.95
N LYS A 124 -13.58 6.69 -5.97
CA LYS A 124 -13.91 6.30 -7.35
C LYS A 124 -12.63 5.91 -8.07
N VAL A 125 -12.71 4.87 -8.88
CA VAL A 125 -11.61 4.44 -9.76
C VAL A 125 -11.24 5.61 -10.67
N SER A 126 -10.00 6.07 -10.56
CA SER A 126 -9.45 7.14 -11.38
C SER A 126 -8.64 6.61 -12.55
N ASN A 127 -8.01 5.43 -12.38
CA ASN A 127 -7.21 4.80 -13.41
C ASN A 127 -7.28 3.27 -13.31
N ILE A 128 -7.24 2.60 -14.46
CA ILE A 128 -7.12 1.14 -14.58
C ILE A 128 -5.99 0.86 -15.57
N GLU A 129 -4.97 0.15 -15.10
CA GLU A 129 -3.89 -0.34 -15.93
C GLU A 129 -4.05 -1.86 -16.10
N LEU A 130 -4.27 -2.31 -17.34
CA LEU A 130 -4.28 -3.72 -17.70
C LEU A 130 -2.86 -4.09 -18.15
N VAL A 131 -2.20 -4.98 -17.42
CA VAL A 131 -0.76 -5.24 -17.62
C VAL A 131 -0.54 -6.65 -18.15
N ASP A 132 -1.25 -7.62 -17.59
CA ASP A 132 -1.13 -9.05 -17.92
C ASP A 132 0.31 -9.55 -18.12
N LYS A 133 1.15 -9.38 -17.09
CA LYS A 133 2.61 -9.60 -17.18
C LYS A 133 3.13 -10.47 -16.05
N LEU A 134 4.05 -11.37 -16.37
CA LEU A 134 4.84 -12.10 -15.37
C LEU A 134 5.88 -11.16 -14.74
N VAL A 135 5.88 -11.06 -13.42
CA VAL A 135 6.79 -10.22 -12.65
C VAL A 135 7.36 -11.02 -11.48
N SER A 136 8.58 -10.65 -11.05
CA SER A 136 9.14 -11.18 -9.81
C SER A 136 8.22 -10.80 -8.64
N ALA A 137 7.94 -11.79 -7.78
CA ALA A 137 7.36 -11.55 -6.48
C ALA A 137 8.36 -10.75 -5.64
N ASP A 138 9.63 -11.14 -5.66
CA ASP A 138 10.71 -10.47 -4.96
C ASP A 138 11.27 -9.29 -5.77
N PHE A 139 10.65 -8.12 -5.59
CA PHE A 139 11.04 -6.89 -6.30
C PHE A 139 12.44 -6.39 -5.90
N GLN A 140 12.93 -6.75 -4.71
CA GLN A 140 14.22 -6.28 -4.18
C GLN A 140 15.33 -7.33 -4.18
N GLY A 141 15.03 -8.57 -4.56
CA GLY A 141 16.01 -9.66 -4.62
C GLY A 141 16.43 -10.21 -3.24
N VAL A 142 15.62 -9.99 -2.20
CA VAL A 142 15.91 -10.38 -0.81
C VAL A 142 14.92 -11.39 -0.22
N GLY A 143 13.94 -11.86 -1.00
CA GLY A 143 12.91 -12.79 -0.56
C GLY A 143 11.92 -12.21 0.47
N ASP A 144 11.93 -10.90 0.67
CA ASP A 144 11.14 -10.15 1.65
C ASP A 144 10.40 -9.02 0.92
N SER A 145 9.41 -9.41 0.12
CA SER A 145 8.52 -8.47 -0.55
C SER A 145 7.07 -8.76 -0.18
N ASP A 146 6.23 -7.74 -0.31
CA ASP A 146 4.79 -7.83 -0.09
C ASP A 146 4.16 -8.95 -0.93
N ARG A 147 4.58 -9.11 -2.19
CA ARG A 147 4.07 -10.17 -3.07
C ARG A 147 4.54 -11.55 -2.64
N TYR A 148 5.82 -11.68 -2.27
CA TYR A 148 6.36 -12.97 -1.84
C TYR A 148 5.69 -13.44 -0.54
N HIS A 149 5.47 -12.54 0.42
CA HIS A 149 4.70 -12.83 1.63
C HIS A 149 3.25 -13.21 1.33
N ALA A 150 2.58 -12.50 0.42
CA ALA A 150 1.23 -12.87 -0.02
C ALA A 150 1.21 -14.30 -0.61
N ASN A 151 2.18 -14.63 -1.45
CA ASN A 151 2.31 -15.96 -2.06
C ASN A 151 2.53 -17.04 -1.01
N GLN A 152 3.40 -16.81 -0.03
CA GLN A 152 3.61 -17.73 1.08
C GLN A 152 2.31 -17.98 1.86
N ILE A 153 1.55 -16.93 2.17
CA ILE A 153 0.26 -17.06 2.88
C ILE A 153 -0.74 -17.88 2.05
N ILE A 154 -0.88 -17.58 0.76
CA ILE A 154 -1.87 -18.23 -0.11
C ILE A 154 -1.49 -19.70 -0.35
N CYS A 155 -0.21 -19.97 -0.61
CA CYS A 155 0.27 -21.30 -0.96
C CYS A 155 0.52 -22.20 0.27
N SER A 156 0.69 -21.66 1.47
CA SER A 156 0.75 -22.47 2.71
C SER A 156 -0.62 -22.96 3.17
N GLN A 157 -1.71 -22.32 2.73
CA GLN A 157 -3.09 -22.74 3.06
C GLN A 157 -3.57 -23.98 2.30
N GLN A 158 -2.71 -24.59 1.47
CA GLN A 158 -3.03 -25.79 0.68
C GLN A 158 -3.39 -27.03 1.50
N GLU A 159 -3.08 -27.05 2.80
CA GLU A 159 -3.39 -28.19 3.67
C GLU A 159 -4.80 -28.19 4.29
N ILE A 160 -5.59 -27.10 4.19
CA ILE A 160 -6.77 -26.95 5.08
C ILE A 160 -8.15 -27.14 4.40
N ALA A 161 -8.24 -27.39 3.08
CA ALA A 161 -9.56 -27.48 2.44
C ALA A 161 -9.70 -28.59 1.39
N TYR A 162 -9.88 -29.83 1.83
CA TYR A 162 -10.71 -30.81 1.13
C TYR A 162 -11.51 -31.69 2.11
N PRO A 163 -12.86 -31.61 2.13
CA PRO A 163 -13.64 -32.84 2.20
C PRO A 163 -13.61 -33.51 0.81
N PRO A 164 -13.57 -34.85 0.75
CA PRO A 164 -13.67 -35.58 -0.52
C PRO A 164 -15.02 -35.32 -1.18
N ARG A 165 -15.04 -35.27 -2.52
CA ARG A 165 -16.27 -35.45 -3.32
C ARG A 165 -16.46 -36.93 -3.61
#